data_AF-A0A8B3FB11-F1
#
_entry.id   AF-A0A8B3FB11-F1
#
_cell.length_a   1.000
_cell.length_b   1.000
_cell.length_c   1.000
_cell.angle_alpha   90.00
_cell.angle_beta   90.00
_cell.angle_gamma   90.00
#
_symmetry.space_group_name_H-M   'P 1'
#
loop_
_entity.id
_entity.type
_entity.pdbx_description
1 polymer ?
#
loop_
_entity_poly.entity_id
_entity_poly.type
_entity_poly.pdbx_seq_one_letter_code
_entity_poly.pdbx_strand_id
1 'polypeptide(L)'
;MTNNTVANSALPPTMASLGIDEPTWSALKSSVFPGAKEESIILAVNYCHARSLDPLMKPVHLVPMNVKDAQSGQYGWRDVVMPGIGLYRIQADRSGSYAGAKEPEFGPDTIHKLNEVEITFPAWCKYTVYKLMPDGHIVEFSAKEYWLENYATASKDTKAPNAMWKRRPYAQLAKCAEAQALRKAWPEIGQQPTAEEMEGKDLDYNNARDITPKAATSETLAIPYYPQERFSANLTAWQQLMESGKKTAQQIIATASSKYTLSEEQILAIRDLEPPHANH
;
A
#
# COMPACT_ATOMS: atom_id res chain seq x y z
N MET A 1 -46.59 18.07 20.99
CA MET A 1 -45.88 16.80 20.69
C MET A 1 -44.41 17.13 20.56
N THR A 2 -43.67 16.92 21.65
CA THR A 2 -42.21 17.08 21.69
C THR A 2 -41.58 15.88 21.01
N ASN A 3 -41.02 16.08 19.81
CA ASN A 3 -40.19 15.07 19.16
C ASN A 3 -38.87 14.96 19.92
N ASN A 4 -38.83 13.98 20.81
CA ASN A 4 -37.65 13.56 21.53
C ASN A 4 -36.88 12.59 20.62
N THR A 5 -36.08 13.12 19.70
CA THR A 5 -35.14 12.29 18.93
C THR A 5 -33.89 12.10 19.79
N VAL A 6 -33.95 11.12 20.70
CA VAL A 6 -32.74 10.59 21.35
C VAL A 6 -31.97 9.86 20.27
N ALA A 7 -31.01 10.54 19.64
CA ALA A 7 -30.07 9.90 18.74
C ALA A 7 -29.14 9.04 19.60
N ASN A 8 -29.38 7.73 19.61
CA ASN A 8 -28.46 6.72 20.13
C ASN A 8 -27.08 6.90 19.48
N SER A 9 -26.17 7.56 20.17
CA SER A 9 -24.75 7.57 19.88
C SER A 9 -24.06 6.84 21.03
N ALA A 10 -24.39 5.57 21.23
CA ALA A 10 -23.74 4.76 22.25
C ALA A 10 -22.24 4.69 21.94
N LEU A 11 -21.45 5.31 22.81
CA LEU A 11 -19.99 5.18 22.82
C LEU A 11 -19.61 3.69 22.68
N PRO A 12 -18.84 3.30 21.65
CA PRO A 12 -18.43 1.91 21.52
C PRO A 12 -17.67 1.44 22.78
N PRO A 13 -17.94 0.25 23.33
CA PRO A 13 -17.29 -0.23 24.55
C PRO A 13 -15.75 -0.24 24.46
N THR A 14 -15.22 -0.50 23.26
CA THR A 14 -13.79 -0.44 22.96
C THR A 14 -13.22 0.98 23.05
N MET A 15 -13.99 2.02 22.77
CA MET A 15 -13.55 3.42 22.92
C MET A 15 -13.54 3.83 24.39
N ALA A 16 -14.54 3.39 25.15
CA ALA A 16 -14.58 3.60 26.60
C ALA A 16 -13.37 2.97 27.31
N SER A 17 -12.97 1.76 26.93
CA SER A 17 -11.78 1.10 27.51
C SER A 17 -10.46 1.79 27.18
N LEU A 18 -10.44 2.65 26.16
CA LEU A 18 -9.29 3.50 25.80
C LEU A 18 -9.36 4.89 26.44
N GLY A 19 -10.32 5.13 27.34
CA GLY A 19 -10.49 6.41 28.02
C GLY A 19 -11.16 7.49 27.16
N ILE A 20 -11.76 7.15 26.03
CA ILE A 20 -12.56 8.08 25.22
C ILE A 20 -13.97 8.16 25.80
N ASP A 21 -14.38 9.35 26.23
CA ASP A 21 -15.74 9.60 26.71
C ASP A 21 -16.71 9.95 25.55
N GLU A 22 -18.00 9.99 25.85
CA GLU A 22 -19.04 10.25 24.85
C GLU A 22 -18.93 11.65 24.19
N PRO A 23 -18.62 12.75 24.92
CA PRO A 23 -18.32 14.04 24.30
C PRO A 23 -17.13 13.99 23.33
N THR A 24 -16.03 13.35 23.72
CA THR A 24 -14.83 13.22 22.86
C THR A 24 -15.14 12.39 21.62
N TRP A 25 -15.88 11.29 21.78
CA TRP A 25 -16.34 10.47 20.66
C TRP A 25 -17.21 11.27 19.67
N SER A 26 -18.13 12.08 20.19
CA SER A 26 -18.95 12.99 19.38
C SER A 26 -18.10 14.01 18.62
N ALA A 27 -17.09 14.60 19.25
CA ALA A 27 -16.16 15.54 18.61
C ALA A 27 -15.33 14.86 17.50
N LEU A 28 -14.86 13.64 17.74
CA LEU A 28 -14.12 12.85 16.74
C LEU A 28 -14.97 12.60 15.48
N LYS A 29 -16.25 12.22 15.66
CA LYS A 29 -17.18 11.96 14.54
C LYS A 29 -17.58 13.24 13.78
N SER A 30 -17.90 14.30 14.51
CA SER A 30 -18.52 15.50 13.92
C SER A 30 -17.51 16.52 13.40
N SER A 31 -16.33 16.62 14.02
CA SER A 31 -15.36 17.69 13.74
C SER A 31 -14.04 17.17 13.18
N VAL A 32 -13.47 16.11 13.77
CA VAL A 32 -12.13 15.64 13.39
C VAL A 32 -12.17 14.78 12.12
N PHE A 33 -13.12 13.84 12.05
CA PHE A 33 -13.32 12.90 10.95
C PHE A 33 -14.76 12.95 10.39
N PRO A 34 -15.23 14.13 9.95
CA PRO A 34 -16.60 14.27 9.45
C PRO A 34 -16.83 13.37 8.23
N GLY A 35 -17.91 12.58 8.28
CA GLY A 35 -18.33 11.69 7.21
C GLY A 35 -17.57 10.35 7.13
N ALA A 36 -16.60 10.10 8.01
CA ALA A 36 -15.95 8.80 8.12
C ALA A 36 -16.88 7.77 8.80
N LYS A 37 -16.72 6.50 8.45
CA LYS A 37 -17.43 5.39 9.11
C LYS A 37 -16.94 5.24 10.55
N GLU A 38 -17.82 4.83 11.47
CA GLU A 38 -17.45 4.66 12.87
C GLU A 38 -16.29 3.67 13.06
N GLU A 39 -16.27 2.58 12.27
CA GLU A 39 -15.19 1.60 12.30
C GLU A 39 -13.84 2.20 11.87
N SER A 40 -13.85 3.12 10.92
CA SER A 40 -12.66 3.84 10.46
C SER A 40 -12.16 4.81 11.53
N ILE A 41 -13.06 5.47 12.26
CA ILE A 41 -12.70 6.35 13.38
C ILE A 41 -12.11 5.52 14.54
N ILE A 42 -12.71 4.36 14.85
CA ILE A 42 -12.15 3.40 15.82
C ILE A 42 -10.74 2.99 15.41
N LEU A 43 -10.49 2.72 14.13
CA LEU A 43 -9.16 2.39 13.62
C LEU A 43 -8.16 3.54 13.83
N ALA A 44 -8.55 4.79 13.55
CA ALA A 44 -7.70 5.96 13.79
C ALA A 44 -7.40 6.15 15.29
N VAL A 45 -8.39 5.97 16.18
CA VAL A 45 -8.20 6.06 17.64
C VAL A 45 -7.25 4.98 18.12
N ASN A 46 -7.43 3.72 17.71
CA ASN A 46 -6.52 2.62 18.07
C ASN A 46 -5.09 2.88 17.58
N TYR A 47 -4.94 3.40 16.36
CA TYR A 47 -3.64 3.78 15.82
C TYR A 47 -2.95 4.84 16.70
N CYS A 48 -3.71 5.87 17.11
CA CYS A 48 -3.21 6.94 17.94
C CYS A 48 -2.85 6.43 19.34
N HIS A 49 -3.72 5.62 19.96
CA HIS A 49 -3.48 5.02 21.26
C HIS A 49 -2.21 4.16 21.28
N ALA A 50 -2.02 3.29 20.29
CA ALA A 50 -0.84 2.42 20.18
C ALA A 50 0.49 3.21 20.06
N ARG A 51 0.43 4.47 19.64
CA ARG A 51 1.59 5.38 19.50
C ARG A 51 1.60 6.52 20.52
N SER A 52 0.72 6.47 21.51
CA SER A 52 0.55 7.52 22.52
C SER A 52 0.35 8.93 21.90
N LEU A 53 -0.50 9.01 20.88
CA LEU A 53 -0.88 10.23 20.18
C LEU A 53 -2.30 10.66 20.60
N ASP A 54 -2.54 11.96 20.59
CA ASP A 54 -3.88 12.53 20.77
C ASP A 54 -4.65 12.50 19.44
N PRO A 55 -5.76 11.73 19.32
CA PRO A 55 -6.56 11.69 18.10
C PRO A 55 -7.26 13.02 17.78
N LEU A 56 -7.51 13.90 18.77
CA LEU A 56 -8.13 15.21 18.54
C LEU A 56 -7.22 16.19 17.80
N MET A 57 -5.90 16.01 17.94
CA MET A 57 -4.90 16.78 17.19
C MET A 57 -4.78 16.34 15.72
N LYS A 58 -5.55 15.32 15.31
CA LYS A 58 -5.61 14.77 13.95
C LYS A 58 -4.21 14.49 13.36
N PRO A 59 -3.36 13.70 14.05
CA PRO A 59 -2.03 13.33 13.54
C PRO A 59 -2.11 12.41 12.31
N VAL A 60 -3.27 11.80 12.07
CA VAL A 60 -3.54 10.89 10.95
C VAL A 60 -4.80 11.29 10.19
N HIS A 61 -4.88 10.84 8.94
CA HIS A 61 -6.00 11.01 8.03
C HIS A 61 -6.61 9.65 7.70
N LEU A 62 -7.92 9.64 7.45
CA LEU A 62 -8.63 8.49 6.89
C LEU A 62 -8.79 8.74 5.40
N VAL A 63 -8.11 7.94 4.58
CA VAL A 63 -8.11 8.08 3.13
C VAL A 63 -8.83 6.88 2.52
N PRO A 64 -9.93 7.08 1.77
CA PRO A 64 -10.60 6.00 1.06
C PRO A 64 -9.73 5.50 -0.09
N MET A 65 -9.39 4.22 -0.06
CA MET A 65 -8.56 3.57 -1.07
C MET A 65 -9.32 2.41 -1.71
N ASN A 66 -9.23 2.29 -3.03
CA ASN A 66 -9.73 1.11 -3.72
C ASN A 66 -8.65 0.03 -3.70
N VAL A 67 -8.82 -0.96 -2.80
CA VAL A 67 -7.81 -1.99 -2.55
C VAL A 67 -8.27 -3.29 -3.19
N LYS A 68 -7.37 -3.95 -3.92
CA LYS A 68 -7.59 -5.30 -4.41
C LYS A 68 -7.39 -6.28 -3.26
N ASP A 69 -8.42 -7.06 -2.97
CA ASP A 69 -8.37 -8.13 -2.00
C ASP A 69 -7.52 -9.28 -2.57
N ALA A 70 -6.46 -9.66 -1.85
CA ALA A 70 -5.49 -10.64 -2.35
C ALA A 70 -6.05 -12.07 -2.47
N GLN A 71 -7.09 -12.40 -1.69
CA GLN A 71 -7.69 -13.73 -1.69
C GLN A 71 -8.76 -13.88 -2.77
N SER A 72 -9.67 -12.90 -2.86
CA SER A 72 -10.78 -12.92 -3.83
C SER A 72 -10.43 -12.29 -5.18
N GLY A 73 -9.35 -11.50 -5.25
CA GLY A 73 -8.97 -10.74 -6.43
C GLY A 73 -9.90 -9.55 -6.75
N GLN A 74 -10.91 -9.29 -5.91
CA GLN A 74 -11.89 -8.23 -6.12
C GLN A 74 -11.42 -6.90 -5.54
N TYR A 75 -11.85 -5.81 -6.17
CA TYR A 75 -11.58 -4.45 -5.71
C TYR A 75 -12.67 -3.99 -4.73
N GLY A 76 -12.26 -3.41 -3.60
CA GLY A 76 -13.17 -2.85 -2.60
C GLY A 76 -12.61 -1.59 -1.98
N TRP A 77 -13.50 -0.62 -1.71
CA TRP A 77 -13.16 0.60 -1.00
C TRP A 77 -12.96 0.33 0.49
N ARG A 78 -11.77 0.69 1.00
CA ARG A 78 -11.42 0.62 2.42
C ARG A 78 -10.76 1.92 2.84
N ASP A 79 -11.08 2.41 4.04
CA ASP A 79 -10.37 3.55 4.60
C ASP A 79 -9.03 3.09 5.15
N VAL A 80 -7.96 3.81 4.79
CA VAL A 80 -6.60 3.55 5.26
C VAL A 80 -6.19 4.70 6.17
N VAL A 81 -5.60 4.37 7.32
CA VAL A 81 -4.96 5.35 8.20
C VAL A 81 -3.65 5.79 7.57
N MET A 82 -3.55 7.08 7.27
CA MET A 82 -2.38 7.69 6.66
C MET A 82 -1.79 8.76 7.59
N PRO A 83 -0.47 8.77 7.84
CA PRO A 83 0.16 9.79 8.64
C PRO A 83 -0.01 11.17 7.99
N GLY A 84 -0.30 12.20 8.77
CA GLY A 84 -0.08 13.58 8.34
C GLY A 84 1.32 14.03 8.71
N ILE A 85 1.79 15.14 8.13
CA ILE A 85 3.08 15.75 8.50
C ILE A 85 3.20 16.02 10.02
N GLY A 86 2.07 16.29 10.69
CA GLY A 86 2.01 16.49 12.14
C GLY A 86 2.53 15.29 12.94
N LEU A 87 2.24 14.06 12.50
CA LEU A 87 2.76 12.86 13.14
C LEU A 87 4.29 12.78 13.04
N TYR A 88 4.85 13.10 11.87
CA TYR A 88 6.30 13.03 11.65
C TYR A 88 7.04 14.05 12.50
N ARG A 89 6.46 15.25 12.66
CA ARG A 89 6.98 16.28 13.57
C ARG A 89 6.95 15.81 15.03
N ILE A 90 5.85 15.20 15.47
CA ILE A 90 5.73 14.65 16.84
C ILE A 90 6.78 13.56 17.07
N GLN A 91 6.99 12.66 16.11
CA GLN A 91 7.99 11.59 16.22
C GLN A 91 9.42 12.14 16.26
N ALA A 92 9.74 13.11 15.41
CA ALA A 92 11.04 13.76 15.41
C ALA A 92 11.30 14.47 16.75
N ASP A 93 10.34 15.25 17.25
CA ASP A 93 10.47 15.94 18.54
C ASP A 93 10.65 14.95 19.71
N ARG A 94 9.78 13.93 19.79
CA ARG A 94 9.85 12.89 20.82
C ARG A 94 11.10 12.02 20.74
N SER A 95 11.85 12.04 19.64
CA SER A 95 13.13 11.33 19.55
C SER A 95 14.21 11.91 20.48
N GLY A 96 14.02 13.15 20.97
CA GLY A 96 15.01 13.86 21.77
C GLY A 96 16.23 14.35 20.97
N SER A 97 16.29 14.07 19.67
CA SER A 97 17.41 14.39 18.81
C SER A 97 17.06 15.44 17.74
N TYR A 98 15.86 16.02 17.76
CA TYR A 98 15.48 17.10 16.84
C TYR A 98 16.15 18.40 17.25
N ALA A 99 16.98 18.96 16.36
CA ALA A 99 17.77 20.17 16.61
C ALA A 99 17.26 21.38 15.81
N GLY A 100 15.99 21.35 15.37
CA GLY A 100 15.36 22.42 14.60
C GLY A 100 15.37 22.17 13.09
N ALA A 101 14.98 23.20 12.34
CA ALA A 101 14.90 23.18 10.88
C ALA A 101 15.22 24.56 10.30
N LYS A 102 15.57 24.57 9.01
CA LYS A 102 15.73 25.80 8.24
C LYS A 102 14.43 26.14 7.52
N GLU A 103 14.24 27.42 7.20
CA GLU A 103 13.17 27.83 6.29
C GLU A 103 13.27 27.10 4.93
N PRO A 104 12.13 26.79 4.29
CA PRO A 104 12.12 26.15 2.97
C PRO A 104 12.79 27.05 1.91
N GLU A 105 13.66 26.44 1.11
CA GLU A 105 14.29 27.09 -0.03
C GLU A 105 13.50 26.72 -1.29
N PHE A 106 13.08 27.72 -2.06
CA PHE A 106 12.32 27.50 -3.29
C PHE A 106 13.17 27.75 -4.54
N GLY A 107 12.93 26.94 -5.56
CA GLY A 107 13.43 27.18 -6.90
C GLY A 107 12.74 28.38 -7.56
N PRO A 108 13.17 28.74 -8.79
CA PRO A 108 12.55 29.82 -9.53
C PRO A 108 11.07 29.54 -9.79
N ASP A 109 10.30 30.62 -9.87
CA ASP A 109 8.91 30.56 -10.28
C ASP A 109 8.79 30.15 -11.75
N THR A 110 7.90 29.21 -11.99
CA THR A 110 7.54 28.75 -13.34
C THR A 110 6.05 28.96 -13.55
N ILE A 111 5.71 29.46 -14.74
CA ILE A 111 4.32 29.62 -15.19
C ILE A 111 3.99 28.46 -16.11
N HIS A 112 2.94 27.71 -15.81
CA HIS A 112 2.44 26.66 -16.68
C HIS A 112 0.93 26.77 -16.86
N LYS A 113 0.47 26.44 -18.06
CA LYS A 113 -0.93 26.20 -18.36
C LYS A 113 -1.23 24.70 -18.25
N LEU A 114 -1.90 24.31 -17.17
CA LEU A 114 -2.32 22.93 -16.90
C LEU A 114 -3.84 22.82 -17.17
N ASN A 115 -4.20 22.24 -18.32
CA ASN A 115 -5.53 22.36 -18.93
C ASN A 115 -5.93 23.85 -19.15
N GLU A 116 -7.03 24.30 -18.56
CA GLU A 116 -7.54 25.67 -18.68
C GLU A 116 -7.03 26.60 -17.57
N VAL A 117 -6.21 26.08 -16.65
CA VAL A 117 -5.68 26.84 -15.51
C VAL A 117 -4.25 27.25 -15.78
N GLU A 118 -3.99 28.56 -15.85
CA GLU A 118 -2.65 29.12 -15.76
C GLU A 118 -2.28 29.32 -14.28
N ILE A 119 -1.11 28.83 -13.88
CA ILE A 119 -0.65 28.86 -12.49
C ILE A 119 0.86 29.12 -12.42
N THR A 120 1.25 29.95 -11.45
CA THR A 120 2.65 30.17 -11.08
C THR A 120 2.98 29.36 -9.83
N PHE A 121 4.09 28.62 -9.87
CA PHE A 121 4.55 27.80 -8.76
C PHE A 121 6.08 27.66 -8.77
N PRO A 122 6.72 27.33 -7.62
CA PRO A 122 8.16 27.14 -7.59
C PRO A 122 8.53 25.82 -8.29
N ALA A 123 9.59 25.80 -9.09
CA ALA A 123 10.03 24.58 -9.78
C ALA A 123 10.31 23.42 -8.79
N TRP A 124 10.89 23.74 -7.63
CA TRP A 124 11.21 22.80 -6.56
C TRP A 124 11.17 23.48 -5.19
N CYS A 125 11.09 22.69 -4.12
CA CYS A 125 11.32 23.11 -2.74
C CYS A 125 12.37 22.20 -2.11
N LYS A 126 13.34 22.77 -1.42
CA LYS A 126 14.28 22.05 -0.55
C LYS A 126 13.94 22.37 0.91
N TYR A 127 13.79 21.34 1.72
CA TYR A 127 13.58 21.48 3.16
C TYR A 127 14.71 20.79 3.92
N THR A 128 15.17 21.44 4.99
CA THR A 128 16.31 21.01 5.77
C THR A 128 15.95 20.91 7.24
N VAL A 129 16.21 19.75 7.85
CA VAL A 129 16.06 19.50 9.29
C VAL A 129 17.41 19.15 9.90
N TYR A 130 17.57 19.46 11.18
CA TYR A 130 18.81 19.24 11.92
C TYR A 130 18.60 18.16 12.98
N LYS A 131 19.56 17.26 13.08
CA LYS A 131 19.54 16.16 14.04
C LYS A 131 20.79 16.20 14.92
N LEU A 132 20.59 16.17 16.24
CA LEU A 132 21.65 15.97 17.22
C LEU A 132 22.07 14.50 17.21
N MET A 133 23.34 14.24 16.91
CA MET A 133 23.91 12.90 16.90
C MET A 133 24.40 12.50 18.30
N PRO A 134 24.58 11.19 18.59
CA PRO A 134 25.01 10.73 19.91
C PRO A 134 26.36 11.29 20.38
N ASP A 135 27.22 11.71 19.46
CA ASP A 135 28.52 12.35 19.72
C ASP A 135 28.43 13.86 19.97
N GLY A 136 27.21 14.43 19.96
CA GLY A 136 26.94 15.84 20.21
C GLY A 136 26.99 16.73 18.97
N HIS A 137 27.34 16.19 17.80
CA HIS A 137 27.34 16.98 16.57
C HIS A 137 25.94 17.15 16.00
N ILE A 138 25.69 18.28 15.33
CA ILE A 138 24.46 18.52 14.58
C ILE A 138 24.69 18.14 13.12
N VAL A 139 23.87 17.24 12.60
CA VAL A 139 23.89 16.81 11.19
C VAL A 139 22.67 17.35 10.45
N GLU A 140 22.91 17.80 9.22
CA GLU A 140 21.90 18.30 8.31
C GLU A 140 21.28 17.16 7.49
N PHE A 141 19.95 17.09 7.45
CA PHE A 141 19.20 16.23 6.56
C PHE A 141 18.31 17.07 5.65
N SER A 142 18.48 16.89 4.34
CA SER A 142 17.79 17.67 3.32
C SER A 142 16.97 16.78 2.38
N ALA A 143 15.81 17.29 1.98
CA ALA A 143 14.99 16.73 0.91
C ALA A 143 14.65 17.81 -0.10
N LYS A 144 14.58 17.43 -1.38
CA LYS A 144 14.18 18.32 -2.47
C LYS A 144 13.07 17.64 -3.25
N GLU A 145 11.96 18.35 -3.39
CA GLU A 145 10.77 17.91 -4.10
C GLU A 145 10.45 18.85 -5.25
N TYR A 146 10.00 18.30 -6.38
CA TYR A 146 9.61 19.07 -7.55
C TYR A 146 8.09 19.24 -7.60
N TRP A 147 7.62 20.44 -7.92
CA TRP A 147 6.18 20.74 -7.87
C TRP A 147 5.38 19.85 -8.82
N LEU A 148 5.87 19.66 -10.05
CA LEU A 148 5.23 18.86 -11.09
C LEU A 148 5.12 17.36 -10.74
N GLU A 149 5.93 16.86 -9.80
CA GLU A 149 5.90 15.47 -9.32
C GLU A 149 4.93 15.27 -8.14
N ASN A 150 4.61 16.36 -7.44
CA ASN A 150 3.91 16.31 -6.16
C ASN A 150 2.47 16.83 -6.20
N TYR A 151 2.15 17.76 -7.09
CA TYR A 151 0.87 18.42 -7.05
C TYR A 151 -0.31 17.46 -7.26
N ALA A 152 -1.38 17.68 -6.50
CA ALA A 152 -2.62 16.93 -6.64
C ALA A 152 -3.51 17.55 -7.72
N THR A 153 -4.04 16.72 -8.61
CA THR A 153 -5.03 17.14 -9.63
C THR A 153 -6.43 17.26 -9.02
N ALA A 154 -7.29 18.08 -9.63
CA ALA A 154 -8.66 18.27 -9.17
C ALA A 154 -9.52 16.99 -9.31
N SER A 155 -9.20 16.13 -10.27
CA SER A 155 -9.75 14.79 -10.44
C SER A 155 -8.77 13.94 -11.27
N LYS A 156 -9.08 12.64 -11.43
CA LYS A 156 -8.30 11.73 -12.27
C LYS A 156 -8.31 12.10 -13.76
N ASP A 157 -9.34 12.83 -14.19
CA ASP A 157 -9.61 13.14 -15.60
C ASP A 157 -8.98 14.47 -16.07
N THR A 158 -8.26 15.16 -15.19
CA THR A 158 -7.67 16.48 -15.49
C THR A 158 -6.25 16.62 -14.99
N LYS A 159 -5.42 17.42 -15.68
CA LYS A 159 -4.11 17.83 -15.17
C LYS A 159 -4.16 19.14 -14.39
N ALA A 160 -5.35 19.78 -14.31
CA ALA A 160 -5.53 20.98 -13.52
C ALA A 160 -5.32 20.68 -12.01
N PRO A 161 -4.55 21.49 -11.27
CA PRO A 161 -4.37 21.32 -9.84
C PRO A 161 -5.68 21.49 -9.06
N ASN A 162 -5.79 20.81 -7.93
CA ASN A 162 -6.92 20.95 -7.02
C ASN A 162 -6.97 22.34 -6.36
N ALA A 163 -8.04 22.65 -5.62
CA ALA A 163 -8.23 23.97 -4.99
C ALA A 163 -7.07 24.37 -4.05
N MET A 164 -6.47 23.40 -3.38
CA MET A 164 -5.45 23.60 -2.37
C MET A 164 -4.08 23.89 -2.98
N TRP A 165 -3.71 23.13 -4.01
CA TRP A 165 -2.49 23.36 -4.80
C TRP A 165 -2.56 24.64 -5.65
N LYS A 166 -3.76 25.04 -6.09
CA LYS A 166 -3.98 26.37 -6.70
C LYS A 166 -3.77 27.51 -5.72
N ARG A 167 -4.31 27.39 -4.51
CA ARG A 167 -4.30 28.48 -3.52
C ARG A 167 -2.95 28.63 -2.81
N ARG A 168 -2.27 27.52 -2.52
CA ARG A 168 -1.05 27.50 -1.70
C ARG A 168 0.07 26.64 -2.29
N PRO A 169 0.53 26.89 -3.53
CA PRO A 169 1.48 26.02 -4.23
C PRO A 169 2.81 25.82 -3.49
N TYR A 170 3.36 26.89 -2.88
CA TYR A 170 4.60 26.83 -2.11
C TYR A 170 4.45 26.04 -0.82
N ALA A 171 3.37 26.30 -0.07
CA ALA A 171 3.18 25.67 1.24
C ALA A 171 2.87 24.17 1.10
N GLN A 172 2.19 23.74 0.03
CA GLN A 172 1.99 22.31 -0.21
C GLN A 172 3.30 21.60 -0.53
N LEU A 173 4.10 22.18 -1.42
CA LEU A 173 5.38 21.59 -1.78
C LEU A 173 6.34 21.55 -0.59
N ALA A 174 6.35 22.61 0.25
CA ALA A 174 7.17 22.65 1.46
C ALA A 174 6.80 21.52 2.44
N LYS A 175 5.51 21.20 2.61
CA LYS A 175 5.09 20.08 3.48
C LYS A 175 5.56 18.74 2.95
N CYS A 176 5.51 18.52 1.63
CA CYS A 176 6.01 17.28 1.02
C CYS A 176 7.53 17.15 1.22
N ALA A 177 8.28 18.25 0.97
CA ALA A 177 9.72 18.26 1.18
C ALA A 177 10.11 18.05 2.65
N GLU A 178 9.38 18.66 3.58
CA GLU A 178 9.58 18.44 5.02
C GLU A 178 9.29 16.98 5.41
N ALA A 179 8.20 16.38 4.92
CA ALA A 179 7.87 14.98 5.17
C ALA A 179 9.02 14.05 4.75
N GLN A 180 9.58 14.25 3.55
CA GLN A 180 10.70 13.45 3.08
C GLN A 180 11.99 13.72 3.88
N ALA A 181 12.27 14.97 4.28
CA ALA A 181 13.43 15.29 5.10
C ALA A 181 13.35 14.61 6.48
N LEU A 182 12.17 14.64 7.12
CA LEU A 182 11.94 13.95 8.39
C LEU A 182 12.14 12.44 8.26
N ARG A 183 11.59 11.80 7.21
CA ARG A 183 11.81 10.36 6.95
C ARG A 183 13.28 10.01 6.73
N LYS A 184 14.05 10.89 6.07
CA LYS A 184 15.50 10.72 5.88
C LYS A 184 16.27 10.79 7.20
N ALA A 185 15.87 11.67 8.10
CA ALA A 185 16.57 11.91 9.36
C ALA A 185 16.22 10.91 10.48
N TRP A 186 14.98 10.41 10.52
CA TRP A 186 14.49 9.48 11.56
C TRP A 186 13.86 8.23 10.95
N PRO A 187 14.58 7.09 10.89
CA PRO A 187 14.03 5.83 10.38
C PRO A 187 12.76 5.34 11.10
N GLU A 188 12.61 5.65 12.40
CA GLU A 188 11.42 5.33 13.23
C GLU A 188 10.13 6.02 12.75
N ILE A 189 10.24 7.08 11.93
CA ILE A 189 9.09 7.69 11.27
C ILE A 189 8.45 6.71 10.26
N GLY A 190 9.25 5.79 9.72
CA GLY A 190 8.80 4.79 8.75
C GLY A 190 8.76 5.34 7.33
N GLN A 191 8.27 4.50 6.42
CA GLN A 191 8.31 4.74 4.97
C GLN A 191 6.96 5.12 4.36
N GLN A 192 5.89 5.13 5.15
CA GLN A 192 4.57 5.49 4.64
C GLN A 192 4.61 6.92 4.07
N PRO A 193 4.01 7.21 2.92
CA PRO A 193 3.87 8.58 2.47
C PRO A 193 2.83 9.31 3.34
N THR A 194 2.98 10.62 3.53
CA THR A 194 1.98 11.38 4.27
C THR A 194 0.74 11.65 3.42
N ALA A 195 -0.36 12.03 4.08
CA ALA A 195 -1.58 12.45 3.41
C ALA A 195 -1.34 13.62 2.44
N GLU A 196 -0.39 14.50 2.76
CA GLU A 196 0.02 15.59 1.87
C GLU A 196 0.71 15.09 0.59
N GLU A 197 1.54 14.05 0.68
CA GLU A 197 2.26 13.49 -0.48
C GLU A 197 1.34 12.66 -1.40
N MET A 198 0.25 12.13 -0.83
CA MET A 198 -0.70 11.22 -1.49
C MET A 198 -1.98 11.89 -1.95
N GLU A 199 -2.17 13.18 -1.70
CA GLU A 199 -3.37 13.88 -2.11
C GLU A 199 -3.57 13.74 -3.63
N GLY A 200 -4.75 13.24 -4.04
CA GLY A 200 -5.09 13.04 -5.45
C GLY A 200 -4.30 11.94 -6.19
N LYS A 201 -3.43 11.19 -5.51
CA LYS A 201 -2.68 10.07 -6.07
C LYS A 201 -3.32 8.75 -5.66
N ASP A 202 -3.40 7.81 -6.60
CA ASP A 202 -3.71 6.42 -6.27
C ASP A 202 -2.47 5.75 -5.68
N LEU A 203 -2.57 5.11 -4.51
CA LEU A 203 -1.55 4.15 -4.09
C LEU A 203 -1.74 2.90 -4.94
N ASP A 204 -0.81 2.66 -5.85
CA ASP A 204 -0.57 1.30 -6.30
C ASP A 204 0.06 0.53 -5.13
N TYR A 205 -0.78 -0.01 -4.24
CA TYR A 205 -0.38 -0.91 -3.16
C TYR A 205 0.33 -2.19 -3.71
N ASN A 206 0.37 -2.34 -5.04
CA ASN A 206 1.00 -3.44 -5.79
C ASN A 206 2.50 -3.26 -6.08
N ASN A 207 3.13 -2.12 -5.76
CA ASN A 207 4.59 -1.97 -5.94
C ASN A 207 5.43 -2.48 -4.75
N ALA A 208 4.80 -2.97 -3.68
CA ALA A 208 5.47 -3.90 -2.79
C ALA A 208 5.60 -5.24 -3.53
N ARG A 209 6.79 -5.53 -4.09
CA ARG A 209 7.13 -6.90 -4.46
C ARG A 209 6.97 -7.73 -3.18
N ASP A 210 5.97 -8.60 -3.15
CA ASP A 210 5.83 -9.60 -2.10
C ASP A 210 7.07 -10.51 -2.16
N ILE A 211 8.06 -10.17 -1.33
CA ILE A 211 9.29 -10.94 -1.11
C ILE A 211 9.13 -11.89 0.07
N THR A 212 7.93 -12.03 0.62
CA THR A 212 7.64 -13.08 1.59
C THR A 212 7.84 -14.40 0.84
N PRO A 213 8.80 -15.26 1.25
CA PRO A 213 8.85 -16.61 0.73
C PRO A 213 7.47 -17.20 1.00
N LYS A 214 6.77 -17.62 -0.06
CA LYS A 214 5.45 -18.23 0.06
C LYS A 214 5.59 -19.34 1.10
N ALA A 215 5.06 -19.10 2.30
CA ALA A 215 5.06 -20.10 3.35
C ALA A 215 4.40 -21.32 2.72
N ALA A 216 5.11 -22.45 2.70
CA ALA A 216 4.56 -23.69 2.21
C ALA A 216 3.37 -24.02 3.11
N THR A 217 2.19 -23.59 2.70
CA THR A 217 0.94 -24.14 3.19
C THR A 217 0.98 -25.61 2.78
N SER A 218 1.34 -26.43 3.75
CA SER A 218 1.14 -27.87 3.75
C SER A 218 -0.36 -28.16 3.73
N GLU A 219 -0.99 -27.91 2.59
CA GLU A 219 -2.25 -28.52 2.22
C GLU A 219 -1.97 -29.37 1.00
N THR A 220 -1.82 -30.68 1.23
CA THR A 220 -1.90 -31.73 0.22
C THR A 220 -3.25 -31.64 -0.48
N LEU A 221 -3.38 -30.76 -1.45
CA LEU A 221 -4.37 -30.89 -2.51
C LEU A 221 -3.94 -32.12 -3.32
N ALA A 222 -4.57 -33.26 -3.03
CA ALA A 222 -4.34 -34.50 -3.76
C ALA A 222 -4.62 -34.23 -5.25
N ILE A 223 -3.55 -34.19 -6.05
CA ILE A 223 -3.66 -34.05 -7.50
C ILE A 223 -4.51 -35.24 -7.99
N PRO A 224 -5.62 -35.01 -8.72
CA PRO A 224 -6.55 -36.06 -9.09
C PRO A 224 -5.85 -37.13 -9.94
N TYR A 225 -6.30 -38.38 -9.83
CA TYR A 225 -5.79 -39.46 -10.68
C TYR A 225 -6.04 -39.16 -12.17
N TYR A 226 -5.10 -39.56 -13.03
CA TYR A 226 -5.22 -39.39 -14.46
C TYR A 226 -6.39 -40.25 -14.99
N PRO A 227 -7.44 -39.65 -15.59
CA PRO A 227 -8.60 -40.40 -16.04
C PRO A 227 -8.23 -41.45 -17.10
N GLN A 228 -8.66 -42.70 -16.91
CA GLN A 228 -8.30 -43.82 -17.80
C GLN A 228 -8.74 -43.58 -19.25
N GLU A 229 -9.88 -42.93 -19.48
CA GLU A 229 -10.40 -42.57 -20.80
C GLU A 229 -9.47 -41.60 -21.55
N ARG A 230 -8.89 -40.63 -20.82
CA ARG A 230 -7.90 -39.71 -21.39
C ARG A 230 -6.58 -40.41 -21.63
N PHE A 231 -6.24 -41.38 -20.80
CA PHE A 231 -5.00 -42.13 -20.91
C PHE A 231 -5.02 -42.95 -22.20
N SER A 232 -6.07 -43.75 -22.40
CA SER A 232 -6.25 -44.58 -23.60
C SER A 232 -6.32 -43.76 -24.88
N ALA A 233 -6.99 -42.60 -24.86
CA ALA A 233 -7.06 -41.70 -26.02
C ALA A 233 -5.69 -41.12 -26.43
N ASN A 234 -4.77 -40.93 -25.48
CA ASN A 234 -3.47 -40.30 -25.74
C ASN A 234 -2.35 -41.30 -26.04
N LEU A 235 -2.54 -42.60 -25.79
CA LEU A 235 -1.50 -43.63 -25.98
C LEU A 235 -0.92 -43.62 -27.41
N THR A 236 -1.78 -43.60 -28.43
CA THR A 236 -1.34 -43.60 -29.84
C THR A 236 -0.51 -42.36 -30.18
N ALA A 237 -0.91 -41.19 -29.67
CA ALA A 237 -0.19 -39.95 -29.89
C ALA A 237 1.17 -39.93 -29.17
N TRP A 238 1.22 -40.47 -27.95
CA TRP A 238 2.46 -40.61 -27.19
C TRP A 238 3.44 -41.59 -27.85
N GLN A 239 2.94 -42.71 -28.36
CA GLN A 239 3.75 -43.67 -29.11
C GLN A 239 4.38 -43.02 -30.35
N GLN A 240 3.60 -42.29 -31.17
CA GLN A 240 4.12 -41.58 -32.34
C GLN A 240 5.17 -40.51 -31.98
N LEU A 241 5.01 -39.84 -30.83
CA LEU A 241 5.99 -38.87 -30.34
C LEU A 241 7.32 -39.52 -29.90
N MET A 242 7.25 -40.73 -29.33
CA MET A 242 8.43 -41.51 -28.97
C MET A 242 9.12 -42.12 -30.20
N GLU A 243 8.35 -42.68 -31.13
CA GLU A 243 8.88 -43.22 -32.41
C GLU A 243 9.54 -42.14 -33.28
N SER A 244 9.03 -40.90 -33.24
CA SER A 244 9.64 -39.77 -33.92
C SER A 244 10.79 -39.09 -33.14
N GLY A 245 11.16 -39.61 -31.96
CA GLY A 245 12.22 -39.08 -31.11
C GLY A 245 11.94 -37.70 -30.50
N LYS A 246 10.70 -37.20 -30.59
CA LYS A 246 10.33 -35.86 -30.12
C LYS A 246 10.17 -35.78 -28.60
N LYS A 247 9.81 -36.89 -27.96
CA LYS A 247 9.69 -37.00 -26.50
C LYS A 247 10.07 -38.39 -26.02
N THR A 248 10.68 -38.47 -24.85
CA THR A 248 10.91 -39.74 -24.14
C THR A 248 9.73 -40.10 -23.24
N ALA A 249 9.65 -41.37 -22.82
CA ALA A 249 8.63 -41.81 -21.86
C ALA A 249 8.68 -40.99 -20.56
N GLN A 250 9.87 -40.66 -20.07
CA GLN A 250 10.07 -39.85 -18.87
C GLN A 250 9.50 -38.43 -19.02
N GLN A 251 9.66 -37.80 -20.20
CA GLN A 251 9.12 -36.46 -20.45
C GLN A 251 7.59 -36.45 -20.53
N ILE A 252 7.00 -37.51 -21.09
CA ILE A 252 5.54 -37.68 -21.14
C ILE A 252 4.97 -37.90 -19.73
N ILE A 253 5.60 -38.76 -18.94
CA ILE A 253 5.24 -38.97 -17.52
C ILE A 253 5.34 -37.65 -16.75
N ALA A 254 6.46 -36.93 -16.85
CA ALA A 254 6.64 -35.65 -16.16
C ALA A 254 5.57 -34.62 -16.56
N THR A 255 5.21 -34.56 -17.85
CA THR A 255 4.16 -33.65 -18.33
C THR A 255 2.79 -34.03 -17.77
N ALA A 256 2.43 -35.31 -17.76
CA ALA A 256 1.16 -35.79 -17.23
C ALA A 256 1.09 -35.62 -15.69
N SER A 257 2.20 -35.93 -15.00
CA SER A 257 2.36 -35.78 -13.55
C SER A 257 2.34 -34.34 -13.06
N SER A 258 2.50 -33.35 -13.95
CA SER A 258 2.37 -31.93 -13.60
C SER A 258 0.94 -31.52 -13.22
N LYS A 259 -0.07 -32.30 -13.66
CA LYS A 259 -1.50 -31.98 -13.47
C LYS A 259 -2.33 -33.13 -12.92
N TYR A 260 -1.82 -34.37 -12.94
CA TYR A 260 -2.53 -35.57 -12.53
C TYR A 260 -1.61 -36.55 -11.81
N THR A 261 -2.16 -37.39 -10.93
CA THR A 261 -1.43 -38.55 -10.39
C THR A 261 -1.61 -39.74 -11.35
N LEU A 262 -0.54 -40.28 -11.93
CA LEU A 262 -0.58 -41.50 -12.75
C LEU A 262 -0.49 -42.73 -11.84
N SER A 263 -1.23 -43.80 -12.15
CA SER A 263 -1.05 -45.09 -11.46
C SER A 263 0.26 -45.76 -11.90
N GLU A 264 0.75 -46.72 -11.10
CA GLU A 264 1.95 -47.51 -11.47
C GLU A 264 1.76 -48.24 -12.81
N GLU A 265 0.56 -48.79 -13.05
CA GLU A 265 0.20 -49.43 -14.32
C GLU A 265 0.26 -48.46 -15.51
N GLN A 266 -0.21 -47.23 -15.34
CA GLN A 266 -0.15 -46.19 -16.38
C GLN A 266 1.29 -45.77 -16.66
N ILE A 267 2.13 -45.66 -15.62
CA ILE A 267 3.54 -45.33 -15.77
C ILE A 267 4.29 -46.44 -16.52
N LEU A 268 4.03 -47.70 -16.18
CA LEU A 268 4.62 -48.85 -16.88
C LEU A 268 4.18 -48.89 -18.34
N ALA A 269 2.88 -48.72 -18.61
CA ALA A 269 2.36 -48.69 -19.97
C ALA A 269 2.98 -47.55 -20.81
N ILE A 270 3.26 -46.37 -20.24
CA ILE A 270 3.98 -45.30 -20.97
C ILE A 270 5.43 -45.70 -21.26
N ARG A 271 6.12 -46.37 -20.33
CA ARG A 271 7.51 -46.81 -20.53
C ARG A 271 7.62 -47.91 -21.58
N ASP A 272 6.66 -48.83 -21.62
CA ASP A 272 6.64 -49.93 -22.59
C ASP A 272 6.39 -49.46 -24.03
N LEU A 273 5.87 -48.24 -24.22
CA LEU A 273 5.74 -47.62 -25.56
C LEU A 273 7.06 -47.09 -26.13
N GLU A 274 8.10 -46.97 -25.31
CA GLU A 274 9.38 -46.43 -25.77
C GLU A 274 10.14 -47.49 -26.58
N PRO A 275 10.44 -47.25 -27.88
CA PRO A 275 11.10 -48.25 -28.70
C PRO A 275 12.51 -48.55 -28.16
N PRO A 276 12.97 -49.82 -28.20
CA PRO A 276 14.21 -50.27 -27.54
C PRO A 276 15.54 -49.67 -28.05
N HIS A 277 15.49 -48.64 -28.91
CA HIS A 277 16.67 -47.96 -29.45
C HIS A 277 16.51 -46.44 -29.59
N ALA A 278 16.04 -45.77 -28.55
CA ALA A 278 16.07 -44.30 -28.44
C ALA A 278 17.00 -43.78 -27.33
N ASN A 279 18.07 -44.52 -27.01
CA ASN A 279 19.18 -44.03 -26.20
C ASN A 279 20.41 -43.83 -27.07
N HIS A 280 20.52 -42.64 -27.68
CA HIS A 280 21.78 -41.98 -28.03
C HIS A 280 21.56 -40.47 -28.20
#